data_AF-A0A3D2L2Y7-F1
#
_entry.id   AF-A0A3D2L2Y7-F1
#
_cell.length_a   1.000
_cell.length_b   1.000
_cell.length_c   1.000
_cell.angle_alpha   90.00
_cell.angle_beta   90.00
_cell.angle_gamma   90.00
#
_symmetry.space_group_name_H-M   'P 1'
#
loop_
_entity.id
_entity.type
_entity.pdbx_description
1 polymer ?
#
loop_
_entity_poly.entity_id
_entity_poly.type
_entity_poly.pdbx_seq_one_letter_code
_entity_poly.pdbx_strand_id
1 'polypeptide(L)'
;DIEEVAHETPEKILTLPIDPTAGVTEADAAQLCDALKLDGAAREDGMKLFPILYKAFIEKDMAMLEINPLIVMENGRLRVLDAKVSFDGNALFRHPDIVELRDTTEEDEKEIEASEWDLAYIALDGTIGCMVNGAGLAMATMDIIKLYGEEPANFC
;
A
#
# COMPACT_ATOMS: atom_id res chain seq x y z
N ASP A 1 -11.75 7.22 -7.25
CA ASP A 1 -10.50 6.57 -6.78
C ASP A 1 -9.35 7.57 -6.86
N ILE A 2 -8.28 7.46 -6.06
CA ILE A 2 -7.09 8.30 -6.26
C ILE A 2 -6.43 8.00 -7.62
N GLU A 3 -6.59 6.77 -8.12
CA GLU A 3 -6.13 6.32 -9.44
C GLU A 3 -6.83 7.06 -10.59
N GLU A 4 -8.13 7.29 -10.46
CA GLU A 4 -8.93 8.07 -11.41
C GLU A 4 -8.50 9.53 -11.42
N VAL A 5 -8.26 10.12 -10.24
CA VAL A 5 -7.71 11.48 -10.12
C VAL A 5 -6.32 11.58 -10.76
N ALA A 6 -5.48 10.56 -10.61
CA ALA A 6 -4.16 10.50 -11.24
C ALA A 6 -4.23 10.47 -12.76
N HIS A 7 -5.24 9.78 -13.32
CA HIS A 7 -5.43 9.67 -14.76
C HIS A 7 -6.07 10.93 -15.36
N GLU A 8 -7.10 11.47 -14.72
CA GLU A 8 -7.88 12.60 -15.27
C GLU A 8 -7.33 13.97 -14.90
N THR A 9 -6.79 14.13 -13.70
CA THR A 9 -6.30 15.41 -13.17
C THR A 9 -4.96 15.25 -12.43
N PRO A 10 -3.89 14.81 -13.12
CA PRO A 10 -2.58 14.56 -12.51
C PRO A 10 -2.01 15.80 -11.81
N GLU A 11 -2.38 17.01 -12.25
CA GLU A 11 -1.95 18.28 -11.65
C GLU A 11 -2.46 18.50 -10.22
N LYS A 12 -3.48 17.73 -9.79
CA LYS A 12 -3.98 17.77 -8.41
C LYS A 12 -3.22 16.83 -7.48
N ILE A 13 -2.39 15.95 -8.03
CA ILE A 13 -1.52 15.07 -7.25
C ILE A 13 -0.21 15.79 -7.01
N LEU A 14 0.03 16.12 -5.75
CA LEU A 14 1.31 16.64 -5.32
C LEU A 14 2.15 15.51 -4.71
N THR A 15 3.35 15.33 -5.26
CA THR A 15 4.32 14.38 -4.73
C THR A 15 5.44 15.14 -4.05
N LEU A 16 5.72 14.78 -2.79
CA LEU A 16 6.83 15.32 -2.02
C LEU A 16 7.81 14.18 -1.68
N PRO A 17 9.03 14.16 -2.25
CA PRO A 17 10.04 13.20 -1.84
C PRO A 17 10.57 13.56 -0.44
N ILE A 18 10.67 12.57 0.45
CA ILE A 18 11.20 12.73 1.80
C ILE A 18 12.63 12.18 1.86
N ASP A 19 13.54 12.95 2.45
CA ASP A 19 14.89 12.46 2.73
C ASP A 19 14.84 11.42 3.86
N PRO A 20 15.36 10.20 3.66
CA PRO A 20 15.23 9.13 4.65
C PRO A 20 16.02 9.39 5.94
N THR A 21 17.03 10.27 5.90
CA THR A 21 17.86 10.62 7.06
C THR A 21 17.20 11.73 7.89
N ALA A 22 16.65 12.74 7.22
CA ALA A 22 15.99 13.86 7.88
C ALA A 22 14.55 13.52 8.32
N GLY A 23 13.88 12.60 7.62
CA GLY A 23 12.45 12.36 7.76
C GLY A 23 11.62 13.56 7.32
N VAL A 24 10.35 13.62 7.75
CA VAL A 24 9.47 14.76 7.46
C VAL A 24 9.88 15.96 8.31
N THR A 25 10.42 16.98 7.66
CA THR A 25 10.80 18.24 8.30
C THR A 25 9.59 19.16 8.48
N GLU A 26 9.76 20.24 9.25
CA GLU A 26 8.73 21.28 9.37
C GLU A 26 8.40 21.93 8.02
N ALA A 27 9.40 22.09 7.14
CA ALA A 27 9.20 22.61 5.79
C ALA A 27 8.35 21.66 4.93
N ASP A 28 8.61 20.35 5.03
CA ASP A 28 7.84 19.32 4.31
C ASP A 28 6.38 19.31 4.79
N ALA A 29 6.17 19.32 6.11
CA ALA A 29 4.84 19.35 6.70
C ALA A 29 4.07 20.64 6.33
N ALA A 30 4.76 21.78 6.27
CA ALA A 30 4.19 23.05 5.83
C ALA A 30 3.78 22.99 4.34
N GLN A 31 4.63 22.43 3.49
CA GLN A 31 4.36 22.24 2.07
C GLN A 31 3.14 21.33 1.84
N LEU A 32 3.00 20.25 2.61
CA LEU A 32 1.82 19.38 2.57
C LEU A 32 0.56 20.11 3.02
N CYS A 33 0.63 20.91 4.09
CA CYS A 33 -0.50 21.73 4.52
C CYS A 33 -0.93 22.74 3.45
N ASP A 34 0.03 23.40 2.80
CA ASP A 34 -0.23 24.37 1.74
C ASP A 34 -0.84 23.68 0.51
N ALA A 35 -0.33 22.51 0.13
CA ALA A 35 -0.85 21.70 -0.97
C ALA A 35 -2.32 21.28 -0.75
N LEU A 36 -2.64 20.86 0.48
CA LEU A 36 -3.98 20.46 0.90
C LEU A 36 -4.87 21.64 1.31
N LYS A 37 -4.35 22.88 1.22
CA LYS A 37 -5.04 24.12 1.58
C LYS A 37 -5.57 24.11 3.02
N LEU A 38 -4.81 23.52 3.94
CA LEU A 38 -5.13 23.49 5.36
C LEU A 38 -4.80 24.84 6.01
N ASP A 39 -5.74 25.39 6.77
CA ASP A 39 -5.59 26.64 7.50
C ASP A 39 -5.99 26.50 8.98
N GLY A 40 -5.69 27.54 9.78
CA GLY A 40 -6.03 27.61 11.20
C GLY A 40 -5.71 26.34 11.99
N ALA A 41 -6.72 25.80 12.69
CA ALA A 41 -6.57 24.61 13.52
C ALA A 41 -6.29 23.32 12.71
N ALA A 42 -6.70 23.25 11.44
CA ALA A 42 -6.42 22.12 10.58
C ALA A 42 -4.95 22.10 10.16
N ARG A 43 -4.36 23.27 9.89
CA ARG A 43 -2.91 23.40 9.65
C ARG A 43 -2.11 23.00 10.88
N GLU A 44 -2.49 23.46 12.06
CA GLU A 44 -1.82 23.06 13.31
C GLU A 44 -1.85 21.54 13.53
N ASP A 45 -2.93 20.88 13.15
CA ASP A 45 -3.05 19.43 13.19
C ASP A 45 -2.23 18.74 12.11
N GLY A 46 -2.28 19.23 10.87
CA GLY A 46 -1.49 18.71 9.75
C GLY A 46 0.01 18.75 10.02
N MET A 47 0.51 19.87 10.55
CA MET A 47 1.90 20.06 10.96
C MET A 47 2.39 19.01 11.97
N LYS A 48 1.48 18.46 12.79
CA LYS A 48 1.79 17.38 13.74
C LYS A 48 1.55 16.00 13.15
N LEU A 49 0.50 15.85 12.35
CA LEU A 49 0.06 14.57 11.81
C LEU A 49 1.04 14.01 10.80
N PHE A 50 1.49 14.78 9.80
CA PHE A 50 2.32 14.24 8.72
C PHE A 50 3.65 13.62 9.21
N PRO A 51 4.39 14.25 10.15
CA PRO A 51 5.56 13.60 10.74
C PRO A 51 5.24 12.32 11.51
N ILE A 52 4.09 12.27 12.20
CA ILE A 52 3.63 11.07 12.92
C ILE A 52 3.33 9.93 11.94
N LEU A 53 2.66 10.23 10.83
CA LEU A 53 2.34 9.23 9.80
C LEU A 53 3.61 8.66 9.16
N TYR A 54 4.56 9.51 8.80
CA TYR A 54 5.85 9.05 8.27
C TYR A 54 6.63 8.23 9.29
N LYS A 55 6.65 8.67 10.56
CA LYS A 55 7.27 7.90 11.64
C LYS A 55 6.63 6.51 11.76
N ALA A 56 5.31 6.42 11.77
CA ALA A 56 4.59 5.14 11.82
C ALA A 56 4.91 4.26 10.61
N PHE A 57 4.96 4.86 9.41
CA PHE A 57 5.30 4.18 8.16
C PHE A 57 6.66 3.49 8.25
N ILE A 58 7.68 4.21 8.73
CA ILE A 58 9.05 3.68 8.87
C ILE A 58 9.16 2.70 10.03
N GLU A 59 8.61 3.01 11.20
CA GLU A 59 8.74 2.17 12.40
C GLU A 59 8.02 0.83 12.27
N LYS A 60 6.99 0.73 11.42
CA LYS A 60 6.22 -0.50 11.20
C LYS A 60 6.50 -1.19 9.87
N ASP A 61 7.51 -0.73 9.13
CA ASP A 61 7.84 -1.25 7.79
C ASP A 61 6.60 -1.37 6.90
N MET A 62 5.83 -0.27 6.83
CA MET A 62 4.68 -0.20 5.94
C MET A 62 5.17 -0.18 4.48
N ALA A 63 4.49 -0.94 3.62
CA ALA A 63 4.65 -0.83 2.17
C ALA A 63 3.77 0.30 1.60
N MET A 64 2.62 0.55 2.23
CA MET A 64 1.68 1.60 1.86
C MET A 64 0.89 2.06 3.08
N LEU A 65 0.64 3.37 3.15
CA LEU A 65 -0.32 4.00 4.04
C LEU A 65 -1.15 4.99 3.23
N GLU A 66 -2.42 4.66 3.01
CA GLU A 66 -3.39 5.53 2.36
C GLU A 66 -4.39 6.02 3.40
N ILE A 67 -4.62 7.32 3.46
CA ILE A 67 -5.68 7.92 4.27
C ILE A 67 -6.70 8.53 3.32
N ASN A 68 -7.89 7.95 3.28
CA ASN A 68 -8.92 8.35 2.34
C ASN A 68 -10.32 8.09 2.89
N PRO A 69 -11.02 9.09 3.47
CA PRO A 69 -10.68 10.52 3.44
C PRO A 69 -9.90 11.03 4.66
N LEU A 70 -9.04 12.02 4.43
CA LEU A 70 -8.52 12.94 5.46
C LEU A 70 -9.45 14.17 5.52
N ILE A 71 -10.21 14.32 6.61
CA ILE A 71 -11.30 15.31 6.70
C ILE A 71 -10.95 16.50 7.58
N VAL A 72 -11.54 17.66 7.28
CA VAL A 72 -11.63 18.81 8.20
C VAL A 72 -13.04 18.84 8.77
N MET A 73 -13.14 18.71 10.09
CA MET A 73 -14.42 18.74 10.80
C MET A 73 -14.99 20.18 10.87
N GLU A 74 -16.27 20.32 11.22
CA GLU A 74 -16.93 21.63 11.36
C GLU A 74 -16.25 22.57 12.38
N ASN A 75 -15.53 22.02 13.35
CA ASN A 75 -14.73 22.79 14.31
C ASN A 75 -13.33 23.19 13.78
N GLY A 76 -13.07 22.98 12.49
CA GLY A 76 -11.82 23.30 11.80
C GLY A 76 -10.65 22.36 12.11
N ARG A 77 -10.89 21.20 12.74
CA ARG A 77 -9.83 20.25 13.13
C ARG A 77 -9.69 19.13 12.11
N LEU A 78 -8.45 18.68 11.89
CA LEU A 78 -8.13 17.62 10.92
C LEU A 78 -8.32 16.23 11.55
N ARG A 79 -8.93 15.28 10.83
CA ARG A 79 -9.10 13.88 11.29
C ARG A 79 -8.89 12.88 10.17
N VAL A 80 -8.22 11.79 10.52
CA VAL A 80 -8.15 10.56 9.72
C VAL A 80 -9.49 9.86 9.90
N LEU A 81 -10.32 9.79 8.85
CA LEU A 81 -11.61 9.10 8.93
C LEU A 81 -11.46 7.61 8.60
N ASP A 82 -10.63 7.31 7.61
CA ASP A 82 -10.34 5.95 7.17
C ASP A 82 -8.88 5.82 6.74
N ALA A 83 -8.32 4.63 6.88
CA ALA A 83 -6.94 4.33 6.48
C ALA A 83 -6.80 2.90 5.99
N LYS A 84 -6.12 2.74 4.86
CA LYS A 84 -5.69 1.46 4.31
C LYS A 84 -4.18 1.34 4.46
N VAL A 85 -3.74 0.26 5.11
CA VAL A 85 -2.33 0.02 5.41
C VAL A 85 -1.91 -1.34 4.87
N SER A 86 -0.76 -1.40 4.23
CA SER A 86 -0.08 -2.67 3.91
C SER A 86 1.35 -2.63 4.44
N PHE A 87 1.88 -3.81 4.76
CA PHE A 87 3.20 -3.99 5.37
C PHE A 87 4.14 -4.73 4.42
N ASP A 88 5.44 -4.51 4.54
CA ASP A 88 6.44 -5.32 3.84
C ASP A 88 6.50 -6.72 4.48
N GLY A 89 6.05 -7.73 3.72
CA GLY A 89 6.09 -9.13 4.14
C GLY A 89 7.48 -9.59 4.58
N ASN A 90 8.54 -9.04 3.98
CA ASN A 90 9.92 -9.40 4.32
C ASN A 90 10.37 -8.84 5.68
N ALA A 91 9.66 -7.85 6.23
CA ALA A 91 9.97 -7.23 7.52
C ALA A 91 9.12 -7.78 8.67
N LEU A 92 8.11 -8.63 8.40
CA LEU A 92 7.20 -9.15 9.42
C LEU A 92 7.91 -9.93 10.53
N PHE A 93 9.07 -10.53 10.25
CA PHE A 93 9.86 -11.26 11.27
C PHE A 93 10.27 -10.40 12.48
N ARG A 94 10.30 -9.06 12.34
CA ARG A 94 10.63 -8.12 13.42
C ARG A 94 9.41 -7.36 13.97
N HIS A 95 8.19 -7.67 13.51
CA HIS A 95 6.93 -7.03 13.92
C HIS A 95 5.90 -8.06 14.39
N PRO A 96 6.12 -8.72 15.55
CA PRO A 96 5.19 -9.74 16.05
C PRO A 96 3.79 -9.18 16.31
N ASP A 97 3.68 -7.90 16.69
CA ASP A 97 2.43 -7.20 16.91
C ASP A 97 1.60 -7.00 15.63
N ILE A 98 2.25 -6.93 14.46
CA ILE A 98 1.57 -6.85 13.16
C ILE A 98 1.15 -8.24 12.70
N VAL A 99 1.98 -9.26 12.93
CA VAL A 99 1.66 -10.66 12.58
C VAL A 99 0.41 -11.13 13.33
N GLU A 100 0.24 -10.72 14.60
CA GLU A 100 -0.94 -11.02 15.41
C GLU A 100 -2.25 -10.41 14.85
N LEU A 101 -2.16 -9.39 13.99
CA LEU A 101 -3.31 -8.74 13.37
C LEU A 101 -3.69 -9.37 12.02
N ARG A 102 -2.94 -10.36 11.53
CA ARG A 102 -3.24 -11.03 10.26
C ARG A 102 -4.56 -11.80 10.37
N ASP A 103 -5.52 -11.43 9.52
CA ASP A 103 -6.79 -12.12 9.39
C ASP A 103 -6.75 -13.03 8.16
N THR A 104 -6.53 -14.33 8.37
CA THR A 104 -6.48 -15.31 7.28
C THR A 104 -7.85 -15.60 6.67
N THR A 105 -8.95 -15.10 7.23
CA THR A 105 -10.29 -15.33 6.65
C THR A 105 -10.55 -14.47 5.40
N GLU A 106 -9.74 -13.44 5.20
CA GLU A 106 -9.79 -12.55 4.04
C GLU A 106 -8.78 -12.97 2.93
N GLU A 107 -8.02 -14.06 3.15
CA GLU A 107 -7.05 -14.60 2.20
C GLU A 107 -7.57 -15.88 1.52
N ASP A 108 -7.10 -16.18 0.30
CA ASP A 108 -7.48 -17.43 -0.39
C ASP A 108 -6.84 -18.64 0.29
N GLU A 109 -7.65 -19.67 0.57
CA GLU A 109 -7.22 -20.90 1.25
C GLU A 109 -6.01 -21.56 0.56
N LYS A 110 -5.91 -21.49 -0.76
CA LYS A 110 -4.80 -22.07 -1.54
C LYS A 110 -3.52 -21.27 -1.40
N GLU A 111 -3.62 -19.93 -1.31
CA GLU A 111 -2.47 -19.07 -1.10
C GLU A 111 -1.90 -19.25 0.31
N ILE A 112 -2.78 -19.40 1.31
CA ILE A 112 -2.39 -19.73 2.68
C ILE A 112 -1.65 -21.07 2.71
N GLU A 113 -2.25 -22.12 2.15
CA GLU A 113 -1.63 -23.46 2.12
C GLU A 113 -0.28 -23.43 1.40
N ALA A 114 -0.19 -22.77 0.24
CA ALA A 114 1.07 -22.64 -0.49
C ALA A 114 2.15 -21.93 0.33
N SER A 115 1.78 -20.89 1.08
CA SER A 115 2.72 -20.14 1.93
C SER A 115 3.35 -20.99 3.03
N GLU A 116 2.66 -22.03 3.53
CA GLU A 116 3.22 -22.98 4.51
C GLU A 116 4.37 -23.83 3.94
N TRP A 117 4.43 -23.95 2.61
CA TRP A 117 5.46 -24.69 1.88
C TRP A 117 6.49 -23.77 1.20
N ASP A 118 6.52 -22.48 1.58
CA ASP A 118 7.34 -21.45 0.94
C ASP A 118 7.09 -21.33 -0.59
N LEU A 119 5.85 -21.61 -1.04
CA LEU A 119 5.43 -21.49 -2.43
C LEU A 119 4.67 -20.17 -2.64
N ALA A 120 5.01 -19.46 -3.72
CA ALA A 120 4.27 -18.28 -4.14
C ALA A 120 3.16 -18.71 -5.10
N TYR A 121 1.94 -18.87 -4.59
CA TYR A 121 0.77 -19.26 -5.39
C TYR A 121 -0.19 -18.07 -5.53
N ILE A 122 -0.76 -17.87 -6.72
CA ILE A 122 -1.88 -16.93 -6.94
C ILE A 122 -2.89 -17.62 -7.85
N ALA A 123 -4.16 -17.64 -7.43
CA ALA A 123 -5.24 -18.23 -8.22
C ALA A 123 -5.65 -17.31 -9.39
N LEU A 124 -5.91 -17.91 -10.56
CA LEU A 124 -6.43 -17.24 -11.75
C LEU A 124 -7.62 -18.03 -12.32
N ASP A 125 -8.41 -17.41 -13.19
CA ASP A 125 -9.65 -18.00 -13.72
C ASP A 125 -9.48 -18.98 -14.89
N GLY A 126 -8.24 -19.30 -15.26
CA GLY A 126 -7.94 -20.18 -16.40
C GLY A 126 -8.07 -21.67 -16.12
N THR A 127 -7.69 -22.47 -17.11
CA THR A 127 -7.79 -23.94 -17.07
C THR A 127 -6.44 -24.66 -17.08
N ILE A 128 -5.33 -23.93 -17.34
CA ILE A 128 -3.99 -24.52 -17.45
C ILE A 128 -3.15 -24.16 -16.21
N GLY A 129 -2.85 -25.17 -15.40
CA GLY A 129 -1.99 -25.00 -14.23
C GLY A 129 -0.52 -24.83 -14.60
N CYS A 130 0.18 -23.91 -13.93
CA CYS A 130 1.61 -23.65 -14.10
C CYS A 130 2.36 -23.98 -12.81
N MET A 131 3.56 -24.56 -12.92
CA MET A 131 4.49 -24.74 -11.79
C MET A 131 5.90 -24.50 -12.32
N VAL A 132 6.53 -23.42 -11.88
CA VAL A 132 7.74 -22.90 -12.51
C VAL A 132 8.72 -22.41 -11.45
N ASN A 133 10.01 -22.67 -11.67
CA ASN A 133 11.04 -22.13 -10.80
C ASN A 133 11.34 -20.66 -11.14
N GLY A 134 10.86 -19.75 -10.28
CA GLY A 134 11.20 -18.34 -10.30
C GLY A 134 10.13 -17.46 -10.96
N ALA A 135 9.82 -16.34 -10.31
CA ALA A 135 8.71 -15.46 -10.66
C ALA A 135 8.74 -14.95 -12.11
N GLY A 136 9.92 -14.57 -12.62
CA GLY A 136 10.06 -14.09 -13.99
C GLY A 136 9.72 -15.15 -15.05
N LEU A 137 10.12 -16.41 -14.80
CA LEU A 137 9.81 -17.51 -15.71
C LEU A 137 8.34 -17.93 -15.58
N ALA A 138 7.76 -17.89 -14.38
CA ALA A 138 6.33 -18.13 -14.15
C ALA A 138 5.47 -17.13 -14.94
N MET A 139 5.78 -15.82 -14.86
CA MET A 139 5.11 -14.79 -15.68
C MET A 139 5.27 -15.04 -17.18
N ALA A 140 6.49 -15.30 -17.66
CA ALA A 140 6.72 -15.59 -19.08
C ALA A 140 5.96 -16.84 -19.56
N THR A 141 5.79 -17.85 -18.69
CA THR A 141 5.02 -19.06 -18.99
C THR A 141 3.53 -18.78 -19.08
N MET A 142 2.99 -17.94 -18.20
CA MET A 142 1.59 -17.50 -18.30
C MET A 142 1.35 -16.64 -19.55
N ASP A 143 2.27 -15.72 -19.86
CA ASP A 143 2.18 -14.85 -21.04
C ASP A 143 2.18 -15.66 -22.35
N ILE A 144 3.04 -16.69 -22.45
CA ILE A 144 3.05 -17.54 -23.65
C ILE A 144 1.78 -18.38 -23.74
N ILE A 145 1.23 -18.91 -22.65
CA ILE A 145 -0.06 -19.62 -22.66
C ILE A 145 -1.16 -18.71 -23.21
N LYS A 146 -1.23 -17.47 -22.71
CA LYS A 146 -2.20 -16.47 -23.16
C LYS A 146 -2.00 -16.06 -24.62
N LEU A 147 -0.74 -15.94 -25.07
CA LEU A 147 -0.41 -15.65 -26.47
C LEU A 147 -0.93 -16.74 -27.43
N TYR A 148 -0.98 -18.00 -26.98
CA TYR A 148 -1.51 -19.13 -27.75
C TYR A 148 -3.02 -19.35 -27.58
N GLY A 149 -3.72 -18.43 -26.89
CA GLY A 149 -5.18 -18.38 -26.84
C GLY A 149 -5.82 -19.20 -25.71
N GLU A 150 -5.03 -19.68 -24.76
CA GLU A 150 -5.51 -20.38 -23.56
C GLU A 150 -5.35 -19.49 -22.32
N GLU A 151 -6.08 -19.75 -21.24
CA GLU A 151 -5.98 -18.96 -20.01
C GLU A 151 -5.26 -19.75 -18.89
N PRO A 152 -4.23 -19.16 -18.23
CA PRO A 152 -3.55 -19.78 -17.11
C PRO A 152 -4.43 -19.80 -15.86
N ALA A 153 -4.39 -20.92 -15.12
CA ALA A 153 -5.20 -21.15 -13.92
C ALA A 153 -4.52 -20.67 -12.63
N ASN A 154 -3.20 -20.46 -12.65
CA ASN A 154 -2.44 -20.00 -11.49
C ASN A 154 -1.06 -19.45 -11.87
N PHE A 155 -0.51 -18.64 -10.97
CA PHE A 155 0.91 -18.36 -10.84
C PHE A 155 1.50 -19.29 -9.77
N CYS A 156 2.59 -20.00 -10.04
CA CYS A 156 3.34 -20.82 -9.08
C CYS A 156 4.75 -21.11 -9.58
#